data_AF-A0A4Q3T8F3-F1
#
_entry.id   AF-A0A4Q3T8F3-F1
#
_cell.length_a   1.000
_cell.length_b   1.000
_cell.length_c   1.000
_cell.angle_alpha   90.00
_cell.angle_beta   90.00
_cell.angle_gamma   90.00
#
_symmetry.space_group_name_H-M   'P 1'
#
loop_
_entity.id
_entity.type
_entity.pdbx_description
1 polymer ?
#
loop_
_entity_poly.entity_id
_entity_poly.type
_entity_poly.pdbx_seq_one_letter_code
_entity_poly.pdbx_strand_id
1 'polypeptide(L)'
;MAARQQRVSLDTNILVRFALGDHPRQSARARQLVEGQDCHVSVLALVEMGYVLQSFYRVPLARVVLMARGLMQLPRLEFDNPIRLATALDA
;
A
#
# COMPACT_ATOMS: atom_id res chain seq x y z
N MET A 1 25.67 -15.39 -3.42
CA MET A 1 24.64 -14.53 -4.01
C MET A 1 23.31 -14.88 -3.36
N ALA A 2 22.70 -13.97 -2.60
CA ALA A 2 21.39 -14.23 -2.02
C ALA A 2 20.37 -14.39 -3.16
N ALA A 3 19.60 -15.47 -3.14
CA ALA A 3 18.52 -15.68 -4.08
C ALA A 3 17.63 -14.43 -4.06
N ARG A 4 17.40 -13.82 -5.23
CA ARG A 4 16.45 -12.72 -5.37
C ARG A 4 15.09 -13.29 -5.00
N GLN A 5 14.63 -13.03 -3.77
CA GLN A 5 13.33 -13.51 -3.32
C GLN A 5 12.28 -13.01 -4.32
N GLN A 6 11.56 -13.95 -4.92
CA GLN A 6 10.54 -13.69 -5.91
C GLN A 6 9.31 -13.16 -5.16
N ARG A 7 9.31 -11.86 -4.84
CA ARG A 7 8.20 -11.18 -4.17
C ARG A 7 7.30 -10.53 -5.21
N VAL A 8 6.00 -10.58 -4.96
CA VAL A 8 5.02 -9.88 -5.79
C VAL A 8 5.08 -8.40 -5.45
N SER A 9 5.50 -7.57 -6.40
CA SER A 9 5.42 -6.11 -6.25
C SER A 9 3.98 -5.65 -6.49
N LEU A 10 3.45 -4.86 -5.57
CA LEU A 10 2.11 -4.30 -5.67
C LEU A 10 2.13 -2.99 -6.44
N ASP A 11 1.19 -2.87 -7.36
CA ASP A 11 0.85 -1.61 -8.02
C ASP A 11 -0.13 -0.78 -7.16
N THR A 12 -0.17 0.52 -7.43
CA THR A 12 -1.08 1.49 -6.82
C THR A 12 -2.53 1.04 -6.83
N ASN A 13 -3.00 0.43 -7.94
CA ASN A 13 -4.39 -0.02 -8.03
C ASN A 13 -4.74 -1.08 -6.99
N ILE A 14 -3.84 -2.02 -6.71
CA ILE A 14 -4.06 -3.05 -5.70
C ILE A 14 -4.15 -2.41 -4.31
N LEU A 15 -3.26 -1.46 -3.99
CA LEU A 15 -3.28 -0.74 -2.72
C LEU A 15 -4.59 0.03 -2.51
N VAL A 16 -5.05 0.75 -3.54
CA VAL A 16 -6.32 1.48 -3.49
C VAL A 16 -7.50 0.54 -3.29
N ARG A 17 -7.59 -0.57 -4.06
CA ARG A 17 -8.67 -1.56 -3.93
C ARG A 17 -8.68 -2.22 -2.55
N PHE A 18 -7.50 -2.52 -2.02
CA PHE A 18 -7.34 -3.11 -0.69
C PHE A 18 -7.78 -2.15 0.41
N ALA A 19 -7.32 -0.89 0.35
CA ALA A 19 -7.55 0.13 1.36
C ALA A 19 -9.01 0.61 1.42
N LEU A 20 -9.68 0.74 0.27
CA LEU A 20 -11.04 1.28 0.22
C LEU A 20 -12.13 0.21 0.24
N GLY A 21 -11.85 -1.01 -0.22
CA GLY A 21 -12.90 -2.02 -0.38
C GLY A 21 -13.99 -1.63 -1.39
N ASP A 22 -13.66 -0.74 -2.34
CA ASP A 22 -14.63 -0.02 -3.17
C ASP A 22 -15.08 -0.76 -4.43
N HIS A 23 -14.48 -1.92 -4.74
CA HIS A 23 -14.82 -2.69 -5.92
C HIS A 23 -15.14 -4.15 -5.55
N PRO A 24 -16.34 -4.68 -5.88
CA PRO A 24 -16.81 -5.98 -5.38
C PRO A 24 -15.89 -7.15 -5.73
N ARG A 25 -15.36 -7.19 -6.96
CA ARG A 25 -14.42 -8.25 -7.39
C ARG A 25 -12.95 -7.94 -7.11
N GLN A 26 -12.50 -6.72 -7.43
CA GLN A 26 -11.08 -6.37 -7.34
C GLN A 26 -10.62 -6.21 -5.89
N SER A 27 -11.44 -5.65 -5.00
CA SER A 27 -11.08 -5.53 -3.58
C SER A 27 -10.96 -6.89 -2.90
N ALA A 28 -11.81 -7.87 -3.25
CA ALA A 28 -11.68 -9.24 -2.76
C ALA A 28 -10.37 -9.88 -3.22
N ARG A 29 -9.99 -9.71 -4.49
CA ARG A 29 -8.72 -10.22 -5.03
C ARG A 29 -7.50 -9.52 -4.45
N ALA A 30 -7.56 -8.19 -4.27
CA ALA A 30 -6.49 -7.42 -3.64
C ALA A 30 -6.26 -7.91 -2.20
N ARG A 31 -7.34 -8.19 -1.46
CA ARG A 31 -7.26 -8.78 -0.12
C ARG A 31 -6.63 -10.17 -0.13
N GLN A 32 -7.07 -11.06 -1.02
CA GLN A 32 -6.45 -12.38 -1.18
C GLN A 32 -4.96 -12.30 -1.50
N LEU A 33 -4.55 -11.35 -2.35
CA LEU A 33 -3.15 -11.15 -2.71
C LEU A 33 -2.32 -10.69 -1.51
N VAL A 34 -2.77 -9.64 -0.81
CA VAL A 34 -2.06 -9.02 0.32
C VAL A 34 -2.00 -9.94 1.54
N GLU A 35 -3.07 -10.70 1.81
CA GLU A 35 -3.14 -11.59 2.97
C GLU A 35 -2.51 -12.97 2.70
N GLY A 36 -2.42 -13.38 1.43
CA GLY A 36 -2.01 -14.72 1.03
C GLY A 36 -0.51 -14.92 0.81
N GLN A 37 0.27 -13.86 0.62
CA GLN A 37 1.71 -13.97 0.34
C GLN A 37 2.49 -12.70 0.70
N ASP A 38 3.81 -12.82 0.77
CA ASP A 38 4.70 -11.70 1.01
C ASP A 38 4.81 -10.82 -0.24
N CYS A 39 4.48 -9.55 -0.07
CA CYS A 39 4.39 -8.57 -1.12
C CYS A 39 5.34 -7.39 -0.84
N HIS A 40 5.81 -6.77 -1.92
CA HIS A 40 6.61 -5.57 -1.84
C HIS A 40 5.83 -4.35 -2.33
N VAL A 41 5.95 -3.23 -1.62
CA VAL A 41 5.37 -1.94 -1.96
C VAL A 41 6.48 -0.92 -2.10
N SER A 42 6.61 -0.36 -3.31
CA SER A 42 7.59 0.71 -3.53
C SER A 42 7.12 2.02 -2.91
N VAL A 43 8.06 2.92 -2.60
CA VAL A 43 7.69 4.29 -2.17
C VAL A 43 6.82 4.98 -3.23
N LEU A 44 7.12 4.77 -4.51
CA LEU A 44 6.37 5.38 -5.61
C LEU A 44 4.89 4.93 -5.61
N ALA A 45 4.62 3.64 -5.46
CA ALA A 45 3.25 3.12 -5.42
C ALA A 45 2.45 3.70 -4.24
N LEU A 46 3.09 3.93 -3.08
CA LEU A 46 2.43 4.54 -1.93
C LEU A 46 2.16 6.04 -2.14
N VAL A 47 3.09 6.77 -2.78
CA VAL A 47 2.89 8.18 -3.16
C VAL A 47 1.75 8.32 -4.15
N GLU A 48 1.72 7.47 -5.18
CA GLU A 48 0.64 7.45 -6.17
C GLU A 48 -0.71 7.09 -5.54
N MET A 49 -0.75 6.14 -4.60
CA MET A 49 -1.95 5.86 -3.81
C MET A 49 -2.42 7.13 -3.08
N GLY A 50 -1.50 7.84 -2.42
CA GLY A 50 -1.83 9.10 -1.74
C GLY A 50 -2.35 10.17 -2.69
N TYR A 51 -1.78 10.27 -3.88
CA TYR A 51 -2.25 11.17 -4.93
C TYR A 51 -3.65 10.79 -5.43
N VAL A 52 -3.90 9.51 -5.75
CA VAL A 52 -5.20 9.01 -6.22
C VAL A 52 -6.29 9.21 -5.16
N LEU A 53 -5.98 8.91 -3.90
CA LEU A 53 -6.93 9.08 -2.80
C LEU A 53 -7.34 10.54 -2.60
N GLN A 54 -6.41 11.48 -2.71
CA GLN A 54 -6.72 12.91 -2.55
C GLN A 54 -7.36 13.51 -3.81
N SER A 55 -6.85 13.20 -5.00
CA SER A 55 -7.27 13.83 -6.25
C SER A 55 -8.59 13.28 -6.78
N PHE A 56 -8.76 11.96 -6.79
CA PHE A 56 -9.95 11.29 -7.35
C PHE A 56 -10.99 11.03 -6.26
N TYR A 57 -10.59 10.37 -5.16
CA TYR A 57 -11.51 9.99 -4.09
C TYR A 57 -11.78 11.11 -3.07
N ARG A 58 -11.08 12.25 -3.18
CA ARG A 58 -11.22 13.41 -2.27
C ARG A 58 -11.05 13.05 -0.80
N VAL A 59 -10.26 12.03 -0.50
CA VAL A 59 -9.95 11.61 0.87
C VAL A 59 -9.04 12.67 1.51
N PRO A 60 -9.37 13.17 2.71
CA PRO A 60 -8.51 14.14 3.41
C PRO A 60 -7.12 13.58 3.69
N LEU A 61 -6.09 14.41 3.59
CA LEU A 61 -4.69 14.02 3.80
C LEU A 61 -4.47 13.24 5.10
N ALA A 62 -5.07 13.71 6.21
CA ALA A 62 -4.96 13.02 7.51
C ALA A 62 -5.44 11.56 7.45
N ARG A 63 -6.50 11.28 6.69
CA ARG A 63 -7.02 9.93 6.50
C ARG A 63 -6.12 9.11 5.56
N VAL A 64 -5.52 9.74 4.55
CA VAL A 64 -4.52 9.08 3.68
C VAL A 64 -3.30 8.65 4.50
N VAL A 65 -2.78 9.52 5.38
CA VAL A 65 -1.66 9.20 6.28
C VAL A 65 -2.03 8.03 7.20
N LEU A 66 -3.22 8.04 7.80
CA LEU A 66 -3.69 6.91 8.62
C LEU A 66 -3.78 5.60 7.83
N MET A 67 -4.30 5.64 6.60
CA MET A 67 -4.36 4.47 5.72
C MET A 67 -2.96 3.94 5.38
N ALA A 68 -2.01 4.83 5.03
CA ALA A 68 -0.63 4.47 4.73
C ALA A 68 0.06 3.82 5.96
N ARG A 69 -0.13 4.39 7.15
CA ARG A 69 0.37 3.79 8.41
C ARG A 69 -0.22 2.41 8.65
N GLY A 70 -1.52 2.23 8.41
CA GLY A 70 -2.18 0.93 8.51
C GLY A 70 -1.59 -0.12 7.57
N LEU A 71 -1.28 0.27 6.32
CA LEU A 71 -0.60 -0.62 5.38
C LEU A 71 0.81 -1.01 5.86
N MET A 72 1.56 -0.07 6.44
CA MET A 72 2.91 -0.34 6.97
C MET A 72 2.93 -1.30 8.17
N GLN A 73 1.78 -1.53 8.81
CA GLN A 73 1.65 -2.48 9.93
C GLN A 73 1.26 -3.89 9.47
N LEU A 74 0.97 -4.10 8.18
CA LEU A 74 0.58 -5.41 7.67
C LEU A 74 1.80 -6.34 7.59
N PRO A 75 1.73 -7.55 8.18
CA PRO A 75 2.90 -8.41 8.38
C PRO A 75 3.50 -8.95 7.07
N ARG A 76 2.74 -8.93 5.98
CA ARG A 76 3.15 -9.43 4.66
C ARG A 76 3.48 -8.32 3.66
N LEU A 77 3.44 -7.06 4.08
CA LEU A 77 3.83 -5.93 3.23
C LEU A 77 5.19 -5.40 3.65
N GLU A 78 6.13 -5.50 2.73
CA GLU A 78 7.45 -4.88 2.89
C GLU A 78 7.57 -3.62 2.03
N PHE A 79 8.16 -2.58 2.61
CA PHE A 79 8.26 -1.26 1.99
C PHE A 79 9.71 -0.88 1.74
N ASP A 80 9.93 -0.07 0.71
CA ASP A 80 11.21 0.62 0.54
C ASP A 80 11.49 1.56 1.71
N ASN A 81 12.66 1.41 2.35
CA ASN A 81 13.15 2.31 3.41
C ASN A 81 12.09 2.63 4.48
N PRO A 82 11.56 1.63 5.22
CA PRO A 82 10.38 1.79 6.07
C PRO A 82 10.55 2.85 7.17
N ILE A 83 11.77 3.05 7.68
CA ILE A 83 12.08 4.10 8.65
C ILE A 83 11.83 5.49 8.05
N ARG A 84 12.38 5.76 6.85
CA ARG A 84 12.20 7.05 6.17
C ARG A 84 10.73 7.31 5.85
N LEU A 85 10.01 6.26 5.48
CA LEU A 85 8.59 6.33 5.19
C LEU A 85 7.78 6.66 6.44
N ALA A 86 8.06 6.02 7.57
CA ALA A 86 7.43 6.32 8.85
C ALA A 86 7.68 7.78 9.27
N THR A 87 8.94 8.24 9.19
CA THR A 87 9.30 9.64 9.48
C THR A 87 8.53 10.62 8.57
N ALA A 88 8.39 10.32 7.28
CA ALA A 88 7.64 11.18 6.36
C ALA A 88 6.13 11.23 6.66
N LEU A 89 5.58 10.17 7.26
CA LEU A 89 4.18 10.14 7.69
C LEU A 89 3.93 10.79 9.06
N ASP A 90 4.99 11.12 9.82
CA ASP A 90 4.92 11.80 11.12
C ASP A 90 5.11 13.33 11.03
N ALA A 91 5.58 13.84 9.89
CA ALA A 91 5.77 15.26 9.61
C ALA A 91 4.44 15.98 9.29
#